data_AF-A0A414YD01-F1
#
_entry.id   AF-A0A414YD01-F1
#
_cell.length_a   1.000
_cell.length_b   1.000
_cell.length_c   1.000
_cell.angle_alpha   90.00
_cell.angle_beta   90.00
_cell.angle_gamma   90.00
#
_symmetry.space_group_name_H-M   'P 1'
#
loop_
_entity.id
_entity.type
_entity.pdbx_description
1 polymer ?
#
loop_
_entity_poly.entity_id
_entity_poly.type
_entity_poly.pdbx_seq_one_letter_code
_entity_poly.pdbx_strand_id
1 'polypeptide(L)'
;MSLKYSSTTADYLQWSEAMNLVRKLARDSNYKMSLLIALGCFTGLRISDILALRWNQILDAEEFTIIEIKTGKQRTIRINMQLQQHIRDCYEHTNPVGINAPVLISQKGTVYTVQRINVMLKEIKKKYRLQIGNFSCHSLRKTFGRQVYNMNNDNSELALVKLMELFNHSSVSITKRYLGLRQEELLNTYDCLSF
;
A
#
# COMPACT_ATOMS: atom_id res chain seq x y z
N MET A 1 -14.48 11.29 2.92
CA MET A 1 -15.32 10.09 3.10
C MET A 1 -15.49 9.39 1.75
N SER A 2 -15.53 8.05 1.72
CA SER A 2 -16.08 7.34 0.57
C SER A 2 -17.56 7.71 0.49
N LEU A 3 -18.03 8.24 -0.64
CA LEU A 3 -19.43 8.59 -0.84
C LEU A 3 -20.31 7.35 -0.58
N LYS A 4 -21.50 7.56 0.00
CA LYS A 4 -22.57 6.54 -0.01
C LYS A 4 -22.73 6.11 -1.48
N TYR A 5 -22.63 4.80 -1.76
CA TYR A 5 -22.71 4.17 -3.09
C TYR A 5 -21.47 4.22 -4.02
N SER A 6 -20.30 4.70 -3.57
CA SER A 6 -19.08 4.53 -4.39
C SER A 6 -18.61 3.07 -4.35
N SER A 7 -18.65 2.39 -5.49
CA SER A 7 -17.82 1.20 -5.72
C SER A 7 -16.36 1.66 -5.68
N THR A 8 -15.55 1.07 -4.81
CA THR A 8 -14.12 1.35 -4.84
C THR A 8 -13.57 0.83 -6.16
N THR A 9 -13.12 1.73 -7.02
CA THR A 9 -12.70 1.35 -8.37
C THR A 9 -11.43 0.53 -8.38
N ALA A 10 -10.56 0.65 -7.38
CA ALA A 10 -9.28 -0.04 -7.31
C ALA A 10 -9.38 -1.40 -6.63
N ASP A 11 -8.76 -2.43 -7.21
CA ASP A 11 -8.67 -3.77 -6.62
C ASP A 11 -7.42 -3.92 -5.76
N TYR A 12 -7.32 -4.98 -4.96
CA TYR A 12 -6.09 -5.31 -4.25
C TYR A 12 -5.26 -6.31 -5.06
N LEU A 13 -3.94 -6.27 -4.90
CA LEU A 13 -3.04 -7.30 -5.40
C LEU A 13 -2.85 -8.34 -4.29
N GLN A 14 -2.86 -9.64 -4.62
CA GLN A 14 -2.57 -10.67 -3.63
C GLN A 14 -1.18 -10.46 -3.03
N TRP A 15 -1.01 -10.76 -1.74
CA TRP A 15 0.24 -10.44 -1.03
C TRP A 15 1.47 -11.09 -1.68
N SER A 16 1.35 -12.37 -2.04
CA SER A 16 2.42 -13.11 -2.74
C SER A 16 2.77 -12.48 -4.09
N GLU A 17 1.77 -12.07 -4.87
CA GLU A 17 1.97 -11.35 -6.14
C GLU A 17 2.65 -10.00 -5.93
N ALA A 18 2.25 -9.24 -4.90
CA ALA A 18 2.87 -7.97 -4.55
C ALA A 18 4.34 -8.13 -4.17
N MET A 19 4.68 -9.13 -3.33
CA MET A 19 6.07 -9.39 -2.95
C MET A 19 6.91 -9.84 -4.14
N ASN A 20 6.35 -10.69 -5.00
CA ASN A 20 7.02 -11.09 -6.24
C ASN A 20 7.24 -9.90 -7.18
N LEU A 21 6.29 -8.98 -7.27
CA LEU A 21 6.41 -7.77 -8.08
C LEU A 21 7.51 -6.85 -7.55
N VAL A 22 7.59 -6.64 -6.23
CA VAL A 22 8.69 -5.87 -5.58
C VAL A 22 10.04 -6.44 -5.99
N ARG A 23 10.26 -7.76 -5.82
CA ARG A 23 11.52 -8.41 -6.20
C ARG A 23 11.83 -8.29 -7.69
N LYS A 24 10.83 -8.49 -8.56
CA LYS A 24 11.00 -8.36 -10.02
C LYS A 24 11.37 -6.93 -10.43
N LEU A 25 10.75 -5.91 -9.83
CA LEU A 25 11.07 -4.52 -10.09
C LEU A 25 12.50 -4.18 -9.68
N ALA A 26 12.95 -4.63 -8.50
CA ALA A 26 14.33 -4.44 -8.06
C ALA A 26 15.32 -5.13 -9.02
N ARG A 27 15.04 -6.38 -9.44
CA ARG A 27 15.86 -7.11 -10.42
C ARG A 27 15.95 -6.41 -11.78
N ASP A 28 14.87 -5.75 -12.20
CA ASP A 28 14.82 -4.93 -13.43
C ASP A 28 15.37 -3.51 -13.22
N SER A 29 16.12 -3.27 -12.13
CA SER A 29 16.70 -1.97 -11.74
C SER A 29 15.69 -0.84 -11.55
N ASN A 30 14.41 -1.16 -11.35
CA ASN A 30 13.35 -0.20 -11.05
C ASN A 30 13.12 -0.08 -9.53
N TYR A 31 14.17 0.27 -8.81
CA TYR A 31 14.19 0.39 -7.34
C TYR A 31 13.16 1.39 -6.81
N LYS A 32 12.90 2.49 -7.54
CA LYS A 32 11.93 3.51 -7.12
C LYS A 32 10.50 2.95 -7.07
N MET A 33 10.09 2.20 -8.09
CA MET A 33 8.75 1.60 -8.09
C MET A 33 8.69 0.37 -7.18
N SER A 34 9.78 -0.38 -7.06
CA SER A 34 9.92 -1.43 -6.05
C SER A 34 9.63 -0.89 -4.65
N LEU A 35 10.32 0.19 -4.27
CA LEU A 35 10.18 0.85 -2.98
C LEU A 35 8.79 1.43 -2.77
N LEU A 36 8.21 2.08 -3.79
CA LEU A 36 6.85 2.63 -3.71
C LEU A 36 5.82 1.54 -3.39
N ILE A 37 5.90 0.40 -4.08
CA ILE A 37 4.98 -0.73 -3.87
C ILE A 37 5.20 -1.33 -2.49
N ALA A 38 6.45 -1.53 -2.07
CA ALA A 38 6.78 -2.02 -0.74
C ALA A 38 6.22 -1.09 0.35
N LEU A 39 6.52 0.20 0.31
CA LEU A 39 6.01 1.17 1.28
C LEU A 39 4.47 1.16 1.31
N GLY A 40 3.81 1.16 0.16
CA GLY A 40 2.35 1.12 0.10
C GLY A 40 1.74 -0.15 0.73
N CYS A 41 2.32 -1.32 0.43
CA CYS A 41 1.83 -2.61 0.92
C CYS A 41 2.15 -2.88 2.39
N PHE A 42 3.25 -2.34 2.93
CA PHE A 42 3.66 -2.60 4.31
C PHE A 42 3.17 -1.53 5.30
N THR A 43 2.96 -0.29 4.86
CA THR A 43 2.54 0.80 5.75
C THR A 43 1.05 1.12 5.64
N GLY A 44 0.42 0.73 4.52
CA GLY A 44 -0.96 1.10 4.22
C GLY A 44 -1.17 2.61 4.16
N LEU A 45 -0.14 3.42 3.91
CA LEU A 45 -0.26 4.88 3.77
C LEU A 45 -1.00 5.28 2.48
N ARG A 46 -1.52 6.52 2.42
CA ARG A 46 -2.03 7.05 1.14
C ARG A 46 -0.84 7.49 0.30
N ILE A 47 -1.00 7.46 -1.02
CA ILE A 47 0.10 7.83 -1.93
C ILE A 47 0.62 9.24 -1.72
N SER A 48 -0.23 10.19 -1.35
CA SER A 48 0.20 11.54 -1.01
C SER A 48 1.19 11.54 0.17
N ASP A 49 0.90 10.74 1.20
CA ASP A 49 1.75 10.63 2.38
C ASP A 49 3.08 9.94 2.03
N ILE A 50 3.04 8.89 1.20
CA ILE A 50 4.24 8.18 0.72
C ILE A 50 5.14 9.11 -0.12
N LEU A 51 4.56 9.92 -1.00
CA LEU A 51 5.29 10.86 -1.85
C LEU A 51 5.95 12.00 -1.05
N ALA A 52 5.46 12.29 0.16
CA ALA A 52 6.03 13.29 1.05
C ALA A 52 7.18 12.75 1.93
N LEU A 53 7.42 11.43 1.94
CA LEU A 53 8.50 10.84 2.74
C LEU A 53 9.88 11.28 2.26
N ARG A 54 10.78 11.48 3.22
CA ARG A 54 12.20 11.74 3.03
C ARG A 54 13.04 10.60 3.60
N TRP A 55 14.25 10.43 3.09
CA TRP A 55 15.12 9.32 3.49
C TRP A 55 15.48 9.35 4.98
N ASN A 56 15.74 10.52 5.54
CA ASN A 56 16.03 10.71 6.96
C ASN A 56 14.90 10.24 7.91
N GLN A 57 13.69 10.03 7.41
CA GLN A 57 12.58 9.52 8.21
C GLN A 57 12.52 7.98 8.23
N ILE A 58 13.03 7.31 7.19
CA ILE A 58 12.78 5.87 6.99
C ILE A 58 14.07 5.03 6.90
N LEU A 59 15.19 5.64 6.57
CA LEU A 59 16.47 4.97 6.47
C LEU A 59 16.95 4.63 7.89
N ASP A 60 17.23 3.35 8.12
CA ASP A 60 17.72 2.80 9.39
C ASP A 60 16.83 3.07 10.61
N ALA A 61 15.55 3.37 10.36
CA ALA A 61 14.54 3.57 11.38
C ALA A 61 13.77 2.27 11.68
N GLU A 62 13.53 2.00 12.96
CA GLU A 62 12.61 0.93 13.38
C GLU A 62 11.15 1.37 13.33
N GLU A 63 10.91 2.67 13.53
CA GLU A 63 9.61 3.30 13.38
C GLU A 63 9.77 4.77 12.99
N PHE A 64 8.72 5.33 12.38
CA PHE A 64 8.67 6.73 12.02
C PHE A 64 7.28 7.30 12.19
N THR A 65 7.21 8.61 12.40
CA THR A 65 5.96 9.32 12.61
C THR A 65 5.72 10.33 11.49
N ILE A 66 4.48 10.39 11.01
CA ILE A 66 4.03 11.37 10.03
C ILE A 66 2.77 12.08 10.51
N ILE A 67 2.48 13.22 9.90
CA ILE A 67 1.16 13.86 9.95
C ILE A 67 0.47 13.54 8.61
N GLU A 68 -0.64 12.80 8.65
CA GLU A 68 -1.37 12.42 7.43
C GLU A 68 -1.91 13.67 6.72
N ILE A 69 -1.52 13.88 5.46
CA ILE A 69 -1.83 15.10 4.69
C ILE A 69 -3.34 15.35 4.61
N LYS A 70 -4.12 14.27 4.44
CA LYS A 70 -5.57 14.37 4.24
C LYS A 70 -6.33 14.73 5.52
N THR A 71 -5.83 14.30 6.68
CA THR A 71 -6.60 14.37 7.93
C THR A 71 -5.95 15.22 9.01
N GLY A 72 -4.68 15.59 8.87
CA GLY A 72 -3.90 16.29 9.90
C GLY A 72 -3.58 15.45 11.13
N LYS A 73 -3.97 14.18 11.17
CA LYS A 73 -3.71 13.29 12.31
C LYS A 73 -2.28 12.74 12.27
N GLN A 74 -1.68 12.67 13.44
CA GLN A 74 -0.39 12.01 13.63
C GLN A 74 -0.57 10.49 13.54
N ARG A 75 0.37 9.82 12.90
CA ARG A 75 0.43 8.37 12.79
C ARG A 75 1.87 7.90 12.90
N THR A 76 2.10 6.93 13.78
CA THR A 76 3.38 6.22 13.91
C THR A 76 3.30 4.88 13.18
N ILE A 77 4.35 4.57 12.42
CA ILE A 77 4.45 3.37 11.59
C ILE A 77 5.73 2.63 11.98
N ARG A 78 5.59 1.35 12.33
CA ARG A 78 6.73 0.45 12.53
C ARG A 78 7.20 -0.14 11.21
N ILE A 79 8.52 -0.24 11.05
CA ILE A 79 9.19 -0.83 9.89
C ILE A 79 9.74 -2.18 10.32
N ASN A 80 9.20 -3.26 9.75
CA ASN A 80 9.75 -4.60 10.01
C ASN A 80 11.10 -4.79 9.31
N MET A 81 11.87 -5.78 9.76
CA MET A 81 13.22 -6.07 9.26
C MET A 81 13.29 -6.28 7.74
N GLN A 82 12.29 -6.93 7.13
CA GLN A 82 12.28 -7.15 5.68
C GLN A 82 12.13 -5.83 4.91
N LEU A 83 11.26 -4.93 5.40
CA LEU A 83 11.09 -3.61 4.80
C LEU A 83 12.33 -2.73 5.05
N GLN A 84 12.94 -2.78 6.24
CA GLN A 84 14.18 -2.04 6.54
C GLN A 84 15.29 -2.42 5.55
N GLN A 85 15.52 -3.72 5.36
CA GLN A 85 16.53 -4.20 4.41
C GLN A 85 16.22 -3.70 2.99
N HIS A 86 14.97 -3.80 2.55
CA HIS A 86 14.60 -3.34 1.21
C HIS A 86 14.73 -1.83 1.02
N ILE A 87 14.45 -1.03 2.05
CA ILE A 87 14.67 0.43 2.05
C ILE A 87 16.16 0.73 1.86
N ARG A 88 17.03 0.05 2.60
CA ARG A 88 18.49 0.21 2.50
C ARG A 88 19.00 -0.16 1.11
N ASP A 89 18.60 -1.31 0.59
CA ASP A 89 18.98 -1.75 -0.76
C ASP A 89 18.55 -0.70 -1.81
N CYS A 90 17.33 -0.17 -1.69
CA CYS A 90 16.84 0.87 -2.60
C CYS A 90 17.59 2.19 -2.44
N TYR A 91 17.98 2.57 -1.23
CA TYR A 91 18.77 3.77 -0.97
C TYR A 91 20.11 3.71 -1.69
N GLU A 92 20.84 2.61 -1.53
CA GLU A 92 22.15 2.38 -2.15
C GLU A 92 22.08 2.43 -3.68
N HIS A 93 21.08 1.76 -4.27
CA HIS A 93 20.94 1.71 -5.73
C HIS A 93 20.36 2.97 -6.36
N THR A 94 19.61 3.78 -5.60
CA THR A 94 19.06 5.05 -6.10
C THR A 94 20.01 6.23 -5.91
N ASN A 95 21.04 6.08 -5.08
CA ASN A 95 22.08 7.06 -4.78
C ASN A 95 21.54 8.50 -4.68
N PRO A 96 20.64 8.78 -3.72
CA PRO A 96 20.01 10.08 -3.61
C PRO A 96 21.03 11.17 -3.25
N VAL A 97 20.73 12.42 -3.63
CA VAL A 97 21.58 13.60 -3.36
C VAL A 97 21.81 13.90 -1.87
N GLY A 98 21.11 13.21 -0.97
CA GLY A 98 21.29 13.28 0.47
C GLY A 98 20.10 12.72 1.24
N ILE A 99 20.25 12.54 2.55
CA ILE A 99 19.21 11.97 3.43
C ILE A 99 17.96 12.85 3.54
N ASN A 100 18.07 14.15 3.30
CA ASN A 100 16.92 15.05 3.31
C ASN A 100 16.13 15.00 2.00
N ALA A 101 16.60 14.30 0.98
CA ALA A 101 15.91 14.20 -0.31
C ALA A 101 14.59 13.40 -0.17
N PRO A 102 13.56 13.73 -0.98
CA PRO A 102 12.37 12.90 -1.08
C PRO A 102 12.73 11.48 -1.56
N VAL A 103 11.99 10.49 -1.05
CA VAL A 103 12.23 9.07 -1.37
C VAL A 103 11.89 8.76 -2.84
N LEU A 104 10.87 9.43 -3.39
CA LEU A 104 10.29 9.12 -4.70
C LEU A 104 10.42 10.28 -5.69
N ILE A 105 11.63 10.45 -6.22
CA ILE A 105 11.94 11.46 -7.25
C ILE A 105 11.95 10.88 -8.68
N SER A 106 11.44 11.66 -9.62
CA SER A 106 11.51 11.38 -11.05
C SER A 106 12.93 11.55 -11.61
N GLN A 107 13.14 11.14 -12.87
CA GLN A 107 14.39 11.40 -13.58
C GLN A 107 14.69 12.91 -13.72
N LYS A 108 13.67 13.77 -13.63
CA LYS A 108 13.81 15.23 -13.69
C LYS A 108 14.13 15.87 -12.33
N GLY A 109 14.42 15.06 -11.29
CA GLY A 109 14.71 15.54 -9.93
C GLY A 109 13.50 16.04 -9.13
N THR A 110 12.29 15.94 -9.68
CA THR A 110 11.05 16.38 -9.01
C THR A 110 10.29 15.19 -8.43
N VAL A 111 9.54 15.41 -7.33
CA VAL A 111 8.66 14.39 -6.74
C VAL A 111 7.59 13.97 -7.76
N TYR A 112 7.30 12.66 -7.83
CA TYR A 112 6.25 12.18 -8.72
C TYR A 112 4.88 12.75 -8.36
N THR A 113 4.08 13.03 -9.37
CA THR A 113 2.65 13.31 -9.18
C THR A 113 1.86 12.02 -9.02
N VAL A 114 0.73 12.07 -8.30
CA VAL A 114 -0.16 10.91 -8.14
C VAL A 114 -0.67 10.40 -9.49
N GLN A 115 -0.95 11.29 -10.44
CA GLN A 115 -1.35 10.91 -11.80
C GLN A 115 -0.24 10.10 -12.48
N ARG A 116 1.02 10.56 -12.39
CA ARG A 116 2.14 9.84 -13.01
C ARG A 116 2.36 8.48 -12.37
N ILE A 117 2.23 8.35 -11.04
CA ILE A 117 2.29 7.05 -10.38
C ILE A 117 1.20 6.11 -10.92
N ASN A 118 -0.06 6.55 -11.01
CA ASN A 118 -1.12 5.70 -11.53
C ASN A 118 -0.90 5.27 -12.99
N VAL A 119 -0.31 6.13 -13.83
CA VAL A 119 0.10 5.74 -15.19
C VAL A 119 1.17 4.65 -15.14
N MET A 120 2.21 4.83 -14.34
CA MET A 120 3.29 3.84 -14.19
C MET A 120 2.77 2.51 -13.61
N LEU A 121 1.83 2.53 -12.67
CA LEU A 121 1.20 1.31 -12.16
C LEU A 121 0.44 0.56 -13.26
N LYS A 122 -0.27 1.26 -14.15
CA LYS A 122 -0.92 0.63 -15.31
C LYS A 122 0.09 0.03 -16.28
N GLU A 123 1.21 0.70 -16.53
CA GLU A 123 2.33 0.18 -17.34
C GLU A 123 2.94 -1.07 -16.71
N ILE A 124 3.21 -1.04 -15.41
CA ILE A 124 3.72 -2.17 -14.61
C ILE A 124 2.75 -3.36 -14.67
N LYS A 125 1.45 -3.13 -14.47
CA LYS A 125 0.42 -4.17 -14.61
C LYS A 125 0.56 -4.90 -15.94
N LYS A 126 0.65 -4.16 -17.05
CA LYS A 126 0.79 -4.73 -18.40
C LYS A 126 2.11 -5.47 -18.55
N LYS A 127 3.24 -4.84 -18.16
CA LYS A 127 4.59 -5.41 -18.31
C LYS A 127 4.73 -6.74 -17.58
N TYR A 128 4.24 -6.83 -16.34
CA TYR A 128 4.38 -8.02 -15.49
C TYR A 128 3.16 -8.96 -15.52
N ARG A 129 2.17 -8.68 -16.38
CA ARG A 129 0.95 -9.48 -16.56
C ARG A 129 0.21 -9.78 -15.25
N LEU A 130 0.09 -8.76 -14.40
CA LEU A 130 -0.52 -8.91 -13.07
C LEU A 130 -2.03 -9.20 -13.19
N GLN A 131 -2.50 -10.20 -12.44
CA GLN A 131 -3.89 -10.65 -12.42
C GLN A 131 -4.73 -9.82 -11.44
N ILE A 132 -4.82 -8.52 -11.74
CA ILE A 132 -5.59 -7.56 -10.96
C ILE A 132 -6.44 -6.70 -11.90
N GLY A 133 -7.69 -6.41 -11.54
CA GLY A 133 -8.59 -5.59 -12.36
C GLY A 133 -8.07 -4.16 -12.52
N ASN A 134 -8.39 -3.27 -11.59
CA ASN A 134 -7.91 -1.89 -11.62
C ASN A 134 -6.75 -1.67 -10.66
N PHE A 135 -5.53 -1.65 -11.20
CA PHE A 135 -4.33 -1.39 -10.43
C PHE A 135 -4.04 0.11 -10.34
N SER A 136 -4.01 0.62 -9.11
CA SER A 136 -3.77 2.04 -8.81
C SER A 136 -3.06 2.19 -7.46
N CYS A 137 -2.76 3.41 -7.06
CA CYS A 137 -2.16 3.69 -5.76
C CYS A 137 -3.00 3.15 -4.58
N HIS A 138 -4.33 3.16 -4.72
CA HIS A 138 -5.22 2.63 -3.69
C HIS A 138 -5.12 1.11 -3.57
N SER A 139 -4.70 0.41 -4.62
CA SER A 139 -4.50 -1.04 -4.59
C SER A 139 -3.48 -1.45 -3.55
N LEU A 140 -2.38 -0.71 -3.41
CA LEU A 140 -1.31 -0.99 -2.46
C LEU A 140 -1.82 -0.92 -1.01
N ARG A 141 -2.57 0.15 -0.70
CA ARG A 141 -3.20 0.33 0.62
C ARG A 141 -4.26 -0.74 0.90
N LYS A 142 -5.00 -1.18 -0.12
CA LYS A 142 -5.94 -2.30 0.03
C LYS A 142 -5.22 -3.63 0.25
N THR A 143 -4.10 -3.87 -0.43
CA THR A 143 -3.25 -5.06 -0.24
C THR A 143 -2.77 -5.15 1.20
N PHE A 144 -2.31 -4.04 1.80
CA PHE A 144 -2.01 -3.98 3.24
C PHE A 144 -3.20 -4.44 4.09
N GLY A 145 -4.37 -3.84 3.87
CA GLY A 145 -5.56 -4.14 4.67
C GLY A 145 -6.06 -5.58 4.52
N ARG A 146 -6.02 -6.14 3.30
CA ARG A 146 -6.36 -7.54 3.06
C ARG A 146 -5.37 -8.48 3.72
N GLN A 147 -4.08 -8.18 3.67
CA GLN A 147 -3.08 -9.03 4.32
C GLN A 147 -3.25 -9.03 5.84
N VAL A 148 -3.46 -7.87 6.45
CA VAL A 148 -3.70 -7.77 7.90
C VAL A 148 -4.97 -8.54 8.29
N TYR A 149 -6.05 -8.40 7.52
CA TYR A 149 -7.28 -9.16 7.77
C TYR A 149 -7.05 -10.67 7.68
N ASN A 150 -6.43 -11.15 6.59
CA ASN A 150 -6.18 -12.57 6.36
C ASN A 150 -5.23 -13.21 7.40
N MET A 151 -4.22 -12.47 7.88
CA MET A 151 -3.28 -12.96 8.89
C MET A 151 -3.89 -13.05 10.30
N ASN A 152 -5.05 -12.44 10.54
CA ASN A 152 -5.73 -12.42 11.84
C ASN A 152 -7.06 -13.19 11.75
N ASN A 153 -7.08 -14.35 11.08
CA ASN A 153 -8.31 -15.07 10.79
C ASN A 153 -9.11 -15.43 12.05
N ASP A 154 -8.42 -15.86 13.12
CA ASP A 154 -9.03 -16.19 14.41
C ASP A 154 -9.63 -14.97 15.15
N ASN A 155 -9.28 -13.75 14.74
CA ASN A 155 -9.75 -12.51 15.36
C ASN A 155 -9.99 -11.41 14.31
N SER A 156 -10.71 -11.80 13.26
CA SER A 156 -10.92 -10.99 12.05
C SER A 156 -11.69 -9.69 12.32
N GLU A 157 -12.62 -9.68 13.27
CA GLU A 157 -13.35 -8.48 13.70
C GLU A 157 -12.43 -7.48 14.43
N LEU A 158 -11.55 -7.93 15.32
CA LEU A 158 -10.55 -7.04 15.94
C LEU A 158 -9.58 -6.47 14.89
N ALA A 159 -9.20 -7.27 13.89
CA ALA A 159 -8.37 -6.79 12.78
C ALA A 159 -9.09 -5.69 11.99
N LEU A 160 -10.40 -5.80 11.77
CA LEU A 160 -11.19 -4.78 11.10
C LEU A 160 -11.31 -3.48 11.89
N VAL A 161 -11.44 -3.56 13.22
CA VAL A 161 -11.42 -2.37 14.09
C VAL A 161 -10.08 -1.65 13.99
N LYS A 162 -8.96 -2.39 14.11
CA LYS A 162 -7.61 -1.82 13.92
C LYS A 162 -7.44 -1.18 12.54
N LEU A 163 -7.92 -1.85 11.48
CA LEU A 163 -7.84 -1.34 10.12
C LEU A 163 -8.73 -0.11 9.90
N MET A 164 -9.90 -0.03 10.57
CA MET A 164 -10.74 1.17 10.56
C MET A 164 -9.99 2.37 11.12
N GLU A 165 -9.33 2.23 12.27
CA GLU A 165 -8.52 3.28 12.89
C GLU A 165 -7.34 3.68 12.01
N LEU A 166 -6.55 2.69 11.56
CA LEU A 166 -5.40 2.91 10.67
C LEU A 166 -5.80 3.56 9.34
N PHE A 167 -7.01 3.27 8.85
CA PHE A 167 -7.50 3.87 7.63
C PHE A 167 -8.21 5.21 7.80
N ASN A 168 -8.44 5.64 9.04
CA ASN A 168 -9.27 6.80 9.37
C ASN A 168 -10.67 6.69 8.74
N HIS A 169 -11.27 5.50 8.78
CA HIS A 169 -12.65 5.27 8.38
C HIS A 169 -13.59 5.50 9.57
N SER A 170 -14.78 6.03 9.32
CA SER A 170 -15.74 6.33 10.39
C SER A 170 -16.54 5.12 10.89
N SER A 171 -16.42 3.96 10.24
CA SER A 171 -17.02 2.71 10.70
C SER A 171 -16.35 1.48 10.10
N VAL A 172 -16.45 0.34 10.80
CA VAL A 172 -15.98 -0.97 10.32
C VAL A 172 -16.64 -1.35 9.00
N SER A 173 -17.92 -1.03 8.82
CA SER A 173 -18.65 -1.27 7.56
C SER A 173 -18.01 -0.58 6.35
N ILE A 174 -17.41 0.61 6.53
CA ILE A 174 -16.66 1.29 5.48
C ILE A 174 -15.38 0.52 5.17
N THR A 175 -14.69 0.00 6.18
CA THR A 175 -13.50 -0.84 6.00
C THR A 175 -13.83 -2.16 5.30
N LYS A 176 -14.89 -2.88 5.70
CA LYS A 176 -15.35 -4.11 5.02
C LYS A 176 -15.63 -3.84 3.53
N ARG A 177 -16.34 -2.75 3.21
CA ARG A 177 -16.59 -2.33 1.82
C ARG A 177 -15.30 -1.97 1.09
N TYR A 178 -14.41 -1.20 1.72
CA TYR A 178 -13.15 -0.79 1.13
C TYR A 178 -12.26 -1.99 0.76
N LEU A 179 -12.27 -3.04 1.59
CA LEU A 179 -11.53 -4.29 1.37
C LEU A 179 -12.28 -5.31 0.50
N GLY A 180 -13.49 -4.99 0.02
CA GLY A 180 -14.30 -5.91 -0.80
C GLY A 180 -14.86 -7.13 -0.05
N LEU A 181 -14.72 -7.18 1.28
CA LEU A 181 -15.13 -8.32 2.12
C LEU A 181 -16.65 -8.51 2.12
N ARG A 182 -17.41 -7.42 2.07
CA ARG A 182 -18.88 -7.50 2.11
C ARG A 182 -19.47 -8.35 0.97
N GLN A 183 -18.90 -8.25 -0.24
CA GLN A 183 -19.39 -9.00 -1.38
C GLN A 183 -19.03 -10.49 -1.26
N GLU A 184 -17.84 -10.78 -0.73
CA GLU A 184 -17.34 -12.12 -0.46
C GLU A 184 -18.18 -12.82 0.62
N GLU A 185 -18.45 -12.15 1.75
CA GLU A 185 -19.33 -12.64 2.82
C GLU A 185 -20.74 -13.00 2.30
N LEU A 186 -21.32 -12.14 1.45
CA LEU A 186 -22.65 -12.38 0.86
C LEU A 186 -22.65 -13.57 -0.12
N LEU A 187 -21.58 -13.75 -0.90
CA LEU A 187 -21.47 -14.88 -1.83
C LEU A 187 -21.27 -16.20 -1.07
N ASN A 188 -20.40 -16.20 -0.06
CA ASN A 188 -20.14 -17.39 0.76
C ASN A 188 -21.40 -17.90 1.48
N THR A 189 -22.39 -17.03 1.72
CA THR A 189 -23.68 -17.42 2.31
C THR A 189 -24.40 -18.48 1.47
N TYR A 190 -24.26 -18.42 0.14
CA TYR A 190 -24.84 -19.42 -0.76
C TYR A 190 -24.11 -20.76 -0.68
N ASP A 191 -22.79 -20.74 -0.43
CA ASP A 191 -21.95 -21.93 -0.34
C ASP A 191 -22.08 -22.66 1.02
N CYS A 192 -22.70 -22.01 2.02
CA CYS A 192 -22.95 -22.62 3.33
C CYS A 192 -23.99 -23.75 3.30
N LEU A 193 -24.79 -23.86 2.24
CA LEU A 193 -25.82 -24.88 2.09
C LEU A 193 -25.36 -25.88 1.03
N SER A 194 -25.02 -27.10 1.46
CA SER A 194 -24.69 -28.22 0.58
C SER A 194 -25.59 -29.43 0.91
N PHE A 195 -25.85 -30.27 -0.10
CA PHE A 195 -26.51 -31.58 0.05
C PHE A 195 -25.50 -32.71 -0.17
#